data_AF-A0A9E3QZI5-F1
#
_entry.id   AF-A0A9E3QZI5-F1
#
_cell.length_a   1.000
_cell.length_b   1.000
_cell.length_c   1.000
_cell.angle_alpha   90.00
_cell.angle_beta   90.00
_cell.angle_gamma   90.00
#
_symmetry.space_group_name_H-M   'P 1'
#
loop_
_entity.id
_entity.type
_entity.pdbx_description
1 polymer ?
#
loop_
_entity_poly.entity_id
_entity_poly.type
_entity_poly.pdbx_seq_one_letter_code
_entity_poly.pdbx_strand_id
1 'polypeptide(L)'
;MGFPKVDSNAAAEALRRMQEAARRAADEARRKAAEAAQRAKDAAARARTQPRAASALKSEFSTGQGRALRDFASKGLLPGSTPGTASSAQASSLRTEVLGDGKANCLEKALATAKRGDQVVLFKDQQDPVGHAVVQRGDGAVVDPNTPDQPYASVADFQQKNPRYSDPVTVDADRAKQALALPPGAARDAALKTLGLSGVADRQVADDGVRTALDDYKAARASAQEASGSGNFSRVEHSDEEVSAKRAKLKAAIDASGVPLDQVNEKFGAQSGDPAERMMIADVTAELARDKADAVAKKYGLTPNLEGRNPDAEHIGEEDRKKVSPESDKASREARELEGKLQDQLLQVTDQSVATLRGQGLSREDAIATLKKSAGPDAANVLEEKPGVPNTLGMTNDEKTQVYEKIFLEKASPDAKAAYERGEKVLLGVRHDTPVYANDGRGEFDDKFVVLQKPHDGQPQLVKEYRACLDPNTQYGNGIRDNYDVKGKPENMGQYSTYHEGGTFSDPSVDAYSRISGGQTIRMQTGPDGRLYPPPGGGYQVDADLNGDGVFNDGFSKTNPKNGYELHGSAVGHTGSGGCVTVPFYQWDEFQKTITGGQPTVSEKQGHWPWSPSKDESTIYMTIV
;
A
#
# COMPACT_ATOMS: atom_id res chain seq x y z
N MET A 1 -43.00 -27.30 -18.46
CA MET A 1 -41.68 -27.67 -17.89
C MET A 1 -41.44 -26.75 -16.71
N GLY A 2 -41.50 -27.26 -15.48
CA GLY A 2 -41.34 -26.45 -14.27
C GLY A 2 -39.86 -26.34 -13.89
N PHE A 3 -39.36 -25.11 -13.74
CA PHE A 3 -38.02 -24.87 -13.20
C PHE A 3 -37.95 -25.29 -11.73
N PRO A 4 -36.90 -26.01 -11.29
CA PRO A 4 -36.75 -26.38 -9.89
C PRO A 4 -36.59 -25.12 -9.04
N LYS A 5 -37.41 -25.00 -7.98
CA LYS A 5 -37.23 -23.99 -6.94
C LYS A 5 -35.87 -24.23 -6.28
N VAL A 6 -34.97 -23.27 -6.43
CA VAL A 6 -33.68 -23.27 -5.74
C VAL A 6 -33.95 -22.99 -4.26
N ASP A 7 -33.45 -23.86 -3.39
CA ASP A 7 -33.64 -23.77 -1.94
C ASP A 7 -32.85 -22.58 -1.38
N SER A 8 -33.56 -21.51 -1.01
CA SER A 8 -32.98 -20.26 -0.51
C SER A 8 -32.14 -20.44 0.76
N ASN A 9 -32.36 -21.53 1.50
CA ASN A 9 -31.59 -21.85 2.71
C ASN A 9 -30.17 -22.33 2.38
N ALA A 10 -29.98 -23.04 1.26
CA ALA A 10 -28.67 -23.53 0.85
C ALA A 10 -27.73 -22.39 0.43
N ALA A 11 -28.28 -21.35 -0.21
CA ALA A 11 -27.51 -20.16 -0.61
C ALA A 11 -27.09 -19.32 0.62
N ALA A 12 -27.98 -19.16 1.60
CA ALA A 12 -27.68 -18.47 2.86
C ALA A 12 -26.59 -19.20 3.67
N GLU A 13 -26.64 -20.54 3.70
CA GLU A 13 -25.64 -21.34 4.42
C GLU A 13 -24.27 -21.32 3.71
N ALA A 14 -24.24 -21.31 2.37
CA ALA A 14 -23.02 -21.15 1.59
C ALA A 14 -22.35 -19.79 1.82
N LEU A 15 -23.15 -18.72 1.85
CA LEU A 15 -22.66 -17.36 2.15
C LEU A 15 -22.08 -17.27 3.57
N ARG A 16 -22.76 -17.87 4.57
CA ARG A 16 -22.27 -17.93 5.95
C ARG A 16 -20.91 -18.61 6.05
N ARG A 17 -20.71 -19.72 5.32
CA ARG A 17 -19.43 -20.44 5.28
C ARG A 17 -18.31 -19.62 4.62
N MET A 18 -18.62 -18.87 3.56
CA MET A 18 -17.65 -17.98 2.90
C MET A 18 -17.26 -16.79 3.80
N GLN A 19 -18.22 -16.19 4.49
CA GLN A 19 -17.97 -15.06 5.40
C GLN A 19 -17.16 -15.48 6.63
N GLU A 20 -17.48 -16.63 7.23
CA GLU A 20 -16.69 -17.18 8.34
C GLU A 20 -15.26 -17.53 7.91
N ALA A 21 -15.08 -18.02 6.68
CA ALA A 21 -13.76 -18.25 6.10
C ALA A 21 -12.96 -16.94 5.90
N ALA A 22 -13.61 -15.87 5.42
CA ALA A 22 -12.97 -14.56 5.26
C ALA A 22 -12.54 -13.95 6.60
N ARG A 23 -13.37 -14.07 7.65
CA ARG A 23 -13.03 -13.62 9.00
C ARG A 23 -11.84 -14.37 9.58
N ARG A 24 -11.82 -15.70 9.45
CA ARG A 24 -10.68 -16.52 9.89
C ARG A 24 -9.41 -16.14 9.14
N ALA A 25 -9.50 -15.82 7.85
CA ALA A 25 -8.36 -15.36 7.06
C ALA A 25 -7.83 -13.99 7.53
N ALA A 26 -8.70 -13.04 7.86
CA ALA A 26 -8.32 -11.72 8.37
C ALA A 26 -7.69 -11.78 9.78
N ASP A 27 -8.30 -12.54 10.71
CA ASP A 27 -7.75 -12.75 12.05
C ASP A 27 -6.41 -13.49 12.00
N GLU A 28 -6.28 -14.48 11.11
CA GLU A 28 -5.01 -15.17 10.87
C GLU A 28 -3.96 -14.24 10.26
N ALA A 29 -4.33 -13.35 9.34
CA ALA A 29 -3.44 -12.35 8.78
C ALA A 29 -2.94 -11.36 9.84
N ARG A 30 -3.83 -10.85 10.70
CA ARG A 30 -3.47 -9.98 11.84
C ARG A 30 -2.51 -10.67 12.81
N ARG A 31 -2.78 -11.92 13.17
CA ARG A 31 -1.88 -12.72 14.01
C ARG A 31 -0.52 -12.92 13.34
N LYS A 32 -0.48 -13.28 12.06
CA LYS A 32 0.78 -13.45 11.31
C LYS A 32 1.57 -12.15 11.20
N ALA A 33 0.91 -11.01 10.98
CA ALA A 33 1.55 -9.70 10.93
C ALA A 33 2.18 -9.31 12.26
N ALA A 34 1.45 -9.50 13.37
CA ALA A 34 1.97 -9.26 14.71
C ALA A 34 3.15 -10.20 15.06
N GLU A 35 3.05 -11.48 14.67
CA GLU A 35 4.15 -12.44 14.83
C GLU A 35 5.38 -12.07 13.98
N ALA A 36 5.18 -11.63 12.73
CA ALA A 36 6.26 -11.19 11.85
C ALA A 36 6.94 -9.93 12.37
N ALA A 37 6.17 -8.94 12.83
CA ALA A 37 6.69 -7.72 13.46
C ALA A 37 7.47 -8.03 14.74
N GLN A 38 6.98 -8.94 15.58
CA GLN A 38 7.70 -9.37 16.79
C GLN A 38 8.99 -10.12 16.42
N ARG A 39 8.97 -11.01 15.44
CA ARG A 39 10.18 -11.70 14.95
C ARG A 39 11.21 -10.74 14.39
N ALA A 40 10.79 -9.71 13.65
CA ALA A 40 11.68 -8.68 13.15
C ALA A 40 12.31 -7.87 14.29
N LYS A 41 11.54 -7.50 15.31
CA LYS A 41 12.04 -6.84 16.54
C LYS A 41 13.04 -7.72 17.28
N ASP A 42 12.75 -9.00 17.45
CA ASP A 42 13.64 -9.96 18.12
C ASP A 42 14.93 -10.20 17.31
N ALA A 43 14.84 -10.30 15.98
CA ALA A 43 15.99 -10.44 15.09
C ALA A 43 16.89 -9.19 15.13
N ALA A 44 16.29 -8.00 15.09
CA ALA A 44 17.01 -6.73 15.23
C ALA A 44 17.69 -6.59 16.61
N ALA A 45 17.02 -7.02 17.69
CA ALA A 45 17.58 -7.04 19.04
C ALA A 45 18.76 -8.04 19.18
N ARG A 46 18.65 -9.23 18.55
CA ARG A 46 19.73 -10.22 18.50
C ARG A 46 20.93 -9.72 17.70
N ALA A 47 20.69 -9.06 16.56
CA ALA A 47 21.76 -8.46 15.76
C ALA A 47 22.52 -7.36 16.51
N ARG A 48 21.86 -6.64 17.43
CA ARG A 48 22.49 -5.60 18.28
C ARG A 48 23.29 -6.16 19.47
N THR A 49 23.04 -7.40 19.88
CA THR A 49 23.60 -7.97 21.12
C THR A 49 24.67 -9.05 20.91
N GLN A 50 24.93 -9.48 19.67
CA GLN A 50 26.00 -10.43 19.38
C GLN A 50 27.35 -9.73 19.12
N PRO A 51 28.36 -9.88 19.99
CA PRO A 51 29.74 -9.61 19.61
C PRO A 51 30.20 -10.65 18.57
N ARG A 52 30.97 -10.19 17.57
CA ARG A 52 31.58 -11.01 16.51
C ARG A 52 32.24 -12.28 17.08
N ALA A 53 31.60 -13.42 16.89
CA ALA A 53 32.23 -14.74 16.95
C ALA A 53 32.16 -15.37 15.56
N ALA A 54 33.08 -14.96 14.70
CA ALA A 54 33.34 -15.65 13.45
C ALA A 54 34.15 -16.92 13.77
N SER A 55 33.48 -18.06 13.90
CA SER A 55 33.97 -19.41 13.54
C SER A 55 33.21 -20.50 14.32
N ALA A 56 32.16 -21.07 13.72
CA ALA A 56 31.77 -22.49 13.82
C ALA A 56 30.33 -22.65 13.32
N LEU A 57 30.17 -23.43 12.26
CA LEU A 57 28.98 -24.22 11.83
C LEU A 57 28.88 -24.24 10.30
N LYS A 58 29.91 -24.84 9.68
CA LYS A 58 29.69 -25.74 8.54
C LYS A 58 29.42 -27.12 9.14
N SER A 59 28.52 -27.86 8.49
CA SER A 59 28.00 -29.19 8.81
C SER A 59 26.95 -29.25 9.92
N GLU A 60 25.69 -29.19 9.52
CA GLU A 60 24.64 -30.17 9.84
C GLU A 60 23.31 -29.59 9.36
N PHE A 61 22.70 -30.22 8.34
CA PHE A 61 21.26 -30.43 8.17
C PHE A 61 21.01 -31.04 6.78
N SER A 62 21.52 -32.27 6.62
CA SER A 62 20.86 -33.29 5.81
C SER A 62 20.11 -34.16 6.81
N THR A 63 18.78 -34.02 6.87
CA THR A 63 17.78 -35.09 7.03
C THR A 63 16.42 -34.43 7.21
N GLY A 64 15.46 -34.86 6.40
CA GLY A 64 14.15 -34.23 6.31
C GLY A 64 13.26 -34.48 7.52
N GLN A 65 12.34 -33.54 7.72
CA GLN A 65 11.01 -33.79 8.25
C GLN A 65 10.15 -32.54 7.96
N GLY A 66 9.11 -32.72 7.14
CA GLY A 66 8.23 -31.64 6.71
C GLY A 66 6.98 -32.17 6.01
N ARG A 67 6.41 -33.28 6.51
CA ARG A 67 5.04 -33.72 6.20
C ARG A 67 4.11 -33.15 7.26
N ALA A 68 3.65 -31.92 7.06
CA ALA A 68 2.43 -31.37 7.66
C ALA A 68 2.21 -29.98 7.04
N LEU A 69 1.45 -29.93 5.93
CA LEU A 69 0.75 -28.76 5.34
C LEU A 69 0.29 -29.10 3.90
N ARG A 70 -0.23 -30.32 3.68
CA ARG A 70 -0.57 -30.81 2.33
C ARG A 70 -2.07 -30.95 2.03
N ASP A 71 -2.96 -30.58 2.94
CA ASP A 71 -4.39 -30.85 2.78
C ASP A 71 -5.26 -29.60 2.90
N PHE A 72 -5.08 -28.59 2.03
CA PHE A 72 -6.12 -27.55 1.85
C PHE A 72 -6.26 -26.98 0.43
N ALA A 73 -5.52 -27.50 -0.56
CA ALA A 73 -5.58 -27.07 -1.96
C ALA A 73 -6.31 -28.09 -2.84
N SER A 74 -7.54 -28.45 -2.50
CA SER A 74 -8.42 -29.17 -3.42
C SER A 74 -9.88 -28.97 -3.04
N LYS A 75 -10.51 -27.97 -3.67
CA LYS A 75 -11.90 -28.01 -4.20
C LYS A 75 -12.28 -26.60 -4.63
N GLY A 76 -12.07 -26.32 -5.91
CA GLY A 76 -12.72 -25.21 -6.59
C GLY A 76 -14.22 -25.45 -6.71
N LEU A 77 -14.99 -24.36 -6.75
CA LEU A 77 -16.32 -24.25 -7.31
C LEU A 77 -16.65 -22.77 -7.49
N LEU A 78 -16.72 -22.33 -8.74
CA LEU A 78 -17.45 -21.14 -9.20
C LEU A 78 -18.97 -21.46 -9.15
N PRO A 79 -19.91 -20.49 -9.06
CA PRO A 79 -20.28 -19.65 -10.21
C PRO A 79 -20.64 -18.18 -9.88
N GLY A 80 -20.68 -17.35 -10.93
CA GLY A 80 -20.94 -15.90 -10.88
C GLY A 80 -22.38 -15.49 -10.61
N SER A 81 -22.61 -14.17 -10.51
CA SER A 81 -23.94 -13.57 -10.38
C SER A 81 -23.98 -12.13 -10.89
N THR A 82 -25.08 -11.86 -11.61
CA THR A 82 -25.60 -10.58 -12.12
C THR A 82 -26.13 -9.66 -11.00
N PRO A 83 -26.41 -8.37 -11.29
CA PRO A 83 -26.51 -7.33 -10.26
C PRO A 83 -27.86 -7.34 -9.53
N GLY A 84 -27.80 -7.52 -8.21
CA GLY A 84 -28.93 -7.36 -7.29
C GLY A 84 -28.70 -6.18 -6.37
N THR A 85 -29.55 -5.16 -6.52
CA THR A 85 -29.85 -4.05 -5.59
C THR A 85 -28.87 -3.80 -4.44
N ALA A 86 -28.04 -2.77 -4.62
CA ALA A 86 -27.16 -2.20 -3.60
C ALA A 86 -27.95 -1.76 -2.36
N SER A 87 -27.62 -2.37 -1.22
CA SER A 87 -28.03 -1.93 0.10
C SER A 87 -26.92 -1.03 0.63
N SER A 88 -27.29 0.22 0.97
CA SER A 88 -26.41 1.31 1.43
C SER A 88 -25.39 0.88 2.50
N ALA A 89 -24.30 1.63 2.63
CA ALA A 89 -23.56 1.79 3.89
C ALA A 89 -24.57 2.29 4.93
N GLN A 90 -25.12 1.33 5.68
CA GLN A 90 -26.35 1.52 6.45
C GLN A 90 -25.96 1.97 7.85
N ALA A 91 -26.23 3.25 8.12
CA ALA A 91 -26.66 3.64 9.44
C ALA A 91 -27.74 2.66 9.91
N SER A 92 -27.55 2.06 11.07
CA SER A 92 -28.53 1.14 11.64
C SER A 92 -28.99 1.61 13.00
N SER A 93 -30.19 1.19 13.37
CA SER A 93 -30.79 1.47 14.66
C SER A 93 -31.32 0.17 15.26
N LEU A 94 -31.80 0.22 16.51
CA LEU A 94 -32.44 -0.95 17.11
C LEU A 94 -33.64 -1.47 16.30
N ARG A 95 -34.25 -0.65 15.42
CA ARG A 95 -35.32 -1.09 14.51
C ARG A 95 -34.80 -1.80 13.27
N THR A 96 -33.75 -1.28 12.66
CA THR A 96 -33.30 -1.69 11.33
C THR A 96 -32.15 -2.70 11.35
N GLU A 97 -31.43 -2.80 12.46
CA GLU A 97 -30.21 -3.59 12.57
C GLU A 97 -30.43 -5.11 12.40
N VAL A 98 -29.56 -5.77 11.65
CA VAL A 98 -29.62 -7.23 11.45
C VAL A 98 -28.32 -7.87 11.92
N LEU A 99 -28.35 -8.44 13.13
CA LEU A 99 -27.17 -9.10 13.70
C LEU A 99 -26.68 -10.24 12.80
N GLY A 100 -25.38 -10.27 12.53
CA GLY A 100 -24.73 -11.31 11.74
C GLY A 100 -24.99 -11.25 10.23
N ASP A 101 -25.44 -10.12 9.69
CA ASP A 101 -25.61 -9.91 8.23
C ASP A 101 -24.28 -9.64 7.49
N GLY A 102 -23.18 -9.47 8.25
CA GLY A 102 -21.84 -9.19 7.73
C GLY A 102 -21.52 -7.70 7.62
N LYS A 103 -22.41 -6.81 8.09
CA LYS A 103 -22.22 -5.35 8.14
C LYS A 103 -22.08 -4.87 9.58
N ALA A 104 -21.03 -5.33 10.26
CA ALA A 104 -20.84 -5.11 11.69
C ALA A 104 -20.58 -3.63 12.03
N ASN A 105 -21.65 -2.89 12.31
CA ASN A 105 -21.60 -1.53 12.84
C ASN A 105 -21.27 -1.49 14.34
N CYS A 106 -21.10 -0.29 14.89
CA CYS A 106 -20.72 -0.11 16.29
C CYS A 106 -21.75 -0.68 17.28
N LEU A 107 -23.03 -0.78 16.90
CA LEU A 107 -24.07 -1.36 17.76
C LEU A 107 -23.91 -2.88 17.89
N GLU A 108 -23.67 -3.60 16.79
CA GLU A 108 -23.38 -5.03 16.84
C GLU A 108 -22.09 -5.31 17.63
N LYS A 109 -21.01 -4.56 17.37
CA LYS A 109 -19.75 -4.73 18.10
C LYS A 109 -19.89 -4.42 19.60
N ALA A 110 -20.65 -3.39 19.97
CA ALA A 110 -20.95 -3.08 21.37
C ALA A 110 -21.71 -4.22 22.05
N LEU A 111 -22.73 -4.77 21.39
CA LEU A 111 -23.52 -5.88 21.95
C LEU A 111 -22.71 -7.17 22.05
N ALA A 112 -21.81 -7.46 21.11
CA ALA A 112 -20.88 -8.58 21.19
C ALA A 112 -19.89 -8.44 22.36
N THR A 113 -19.49 -7.20 22.69
CA THR A 113 -18.56 -6.88 23.78
C THR A 113 -19.23 -6.82 25.16
N ALA A 114 -20.53 -6.50 25.18
CA ALA A 114 -21.32 -6.38 26.41
C ALA A 114 -21.55 -7.74 27.09
N LYS A 115 -21.23 -7.79 28.39
CA LYS A 115 -21.51 -8.91 29.29
C LYS A 115 -22.91 -8.73 29.91
N ARG A 116 -23.39 -9.78 30.57
CA ARG A 116 -24.66 -9.74 31.30
C ARG A 116 -24.61 -8.65 32.38
N GLY A 117 -25.59 -7.75 32.38
CA GLY A 117 -25.66 -6.61 33.30
C GLY A 117 -24.91 -5.35 32.83
N ASP A 118 -24.22 -5.39 31.70
CA ASP A 118 -23.66 -4.19 31.07
C ASP A 118 -24.76 -3.39 30.36
N GLN A 119 -24.46 -2.12 30.09
CA GLN A 119 -25.31 -1.21 29.34
C GLN A 119 -24.62 -0.79 28.04
N VAL A 120 -25.39 -0.57 26.99
CA VAL A 120 -24.91 0.04 25.75
C VAL A 120 -25.30 1.52 25.77
N VAL A 121 -24.31 2.40 25.59
CA VAL A 121 -24.52 3.84 25.54
C VAL A 121 -24.44 4.28 24.08
N LEU A 122 -25.52 4.89 23.60
CA LEU A 122 -25.67 5.39 22.24
C LEU A 122 -25.49 6.92 22.25
N PHE A 123 -24.53 7.42 21.49
CA PHE A 123 -24.25 8.85 21.33
C PHE A 123 -24.81 9.38 20.01
N LYS A 124 -25.09 10.67 19.95
CA LYS A 124 -25.11 11.42 18.69
C LYS A 124 -23.70 11.89 18.36
N ASP A 125 -23.31 11.80 17.10
CA ASP A 125 -22.14 12.52 16.61
C ASP A 125 -22.59 13.93 16.18
N GLN A 126 -21.81 14.95 16.55
CA GLN A 126 -22.05 16.32 16.13
C GLN A 126 -21.53 16.62 14.72
N GLN A 127 -20.68 15.74 14.19
CA GLN A 127 -20.02 15.89 12.89
C GLN A 127 -20.65 15.03 11.79
N ASP A 128 -21.40 14.00 12.18
CA ASP A 128 -22.03 13.04 11.28
C ASP A 128 -23.51 12.83 11.66
N PRO A 129 -24.46 12.72 10.71
CA PRO A 129 -25.82 12.27 11.00
C PRO A 129 -25.92 10.90 11.71
N VAL A 130 -24.86 10.09 11.72
CA VAL A 130 -24.83 8.78 12.41
C VAL A 130 -24.05 8.82 13.73
N GLY A 131 -24.61 8.20 14.77
CA GLY A 131 -24.06 8.17 16.12
C GLY A 131 -23.00 7.09 16.36
N HIS A 132 -22.61 6.90 17.63
CA HIS A 132 -21.66 5.86 18.04
C HIS A 132 -22.21 5.06 19.23
N ALA A 133 -21.80 3.80 19.37
CA ALA A 133 -22.23 2.92 20.45
C ALA A 133 -21.03 2.39 21.24
N VAL A 134 -21.09 2.51 22.57
CA VAL A 134 -20.07 1.99 23.49
C VAL A 134 -20.72 1.12 24.57
N VAL A 135 -19.91 0.38 25.33
CA VAL A 135 -20.38 -0.45 26.44
C VAL A 135 -20.02 0.20 27.77
N GLN A 136 -21.00 0.50 28.60
CA GLN A 136 -20.80 0.85 30.01
C GLN A 136 -20.91 -0.40 30.89
N ARG A 137 -19.85 -0.69 31.65
CA ARG A 137 -19.76 -1.80 32.59
C ARG A 137 -20.47 -1.47 33.90
N GLY A 138 -20.75 -2.50 34.71
CA GLY A 138 -21.40 -2.34 36.02
C GLY A 138 -20.61 -1.51 37.05
N ASP A 139 -19.29 -1.35 36.87
CA ASP A 139 -18.44 -0.46 37.68
C ASP A 139 -18.42 1.00 37.16
N GLY A 140 -19.16 1.28 36.09
CA GLY A 140 -19.24 2.59 35.45
C GLY A 140 -18.20 2.83 34.36
N ALA A 141 -17.20 1.96 34.20
CA ALA A 141 -16.19 2.07 33.15
C ALA A 141 -16.83 1.92 31.76
N VAL A 142 -16.28 2.62 30.77
CA VAL A 142 -16.77 2.59 29.39
C VAL A 142 -15.74 1.95 28.48
N VAL A 143 -16.17 1.00 27.67
CA VAL A 143 -15.35 0.32 26.66
C VAL A 143 -15.89 0.70 25.29
N ASP A 144 -15.07 1.33 24.48
CA ASP A 144 -15.36 1.53 23.06
C ASP A 144 -15.07 0.22 22.32
N PRO A 145 -16.05 -0.38 21.62
CA PRO A 145 -15.83 -1.63 20.89
C PRO A 145 -14.81 -1.52 19.75
N ASN A 146 -14.49 -0.31 19.27
CA ASN A 146 -13.44 -0.10 18.26
C ASN A 146 -12.04 -0.04 18.89
N THR A 147 -11.93 0.25 20.19
CA THR A 147 -10.69 0.27 20.96
C THR A 147 -10.85 -0.42 22.32
N PRO A 148 -11.15 -1.74 22.34
CA PRO A 148 -11.54 -2.44 23.56
C PRO A 148 -10.44 -2.48 24.64
N ASP A 149 -9.18 -2.31 24.23
CA ASP A 149 -8.01 -2.28 25.11
C ASP A 149 -7.78 -0.92 25.79
N GLN A 150 -8.55 0.11 25.44
CA GLN A 150 -8.46 1.46 26.01
C GLN A 150 -9.77 1.85 26.71
N PRO A 151 -10.04 1.29 27.90
CA PRO A 151 -11.24 1.65 28.65
C PRO A 151 -11.16 3.08 29.20
N TYR A 152 -12.31 3.72 29.29
CA TYR A 152 -12.53 5.04 29.86
C TYR A 152 -13.11 4.89 31.27
N ALA A 153 -12.77 5.81 32.17
CA ALA A 153 -13.21 5.70 33.56
C ALA A 153 -14.74 5.85 33.74
N SER A 154 -15.38 6.58 32.83
CA SER A 154 -16.83 6.81 32.83
C SER A 154 -17.31 7.32 31.46
N VAL A 155 -18.63 7.39 31.28
CA VAL A 155 -19.25 8.07 30.12
C VAL A 155 -18.78 9.52 30.02
N ALA A 156 -18.62 10.23 31.14
CA ALA A 156 -18.13 11.60 31.15
C ALA A 156 -16.67 11.71 30.70
N ASP A 157 -15.81 10.79 31.14
CA ASP A 157 -14.40 10.72 30.69
C ASP A 157 -14.32 10.41 29.18
N PHE A 158 -15.18 9.50 28.69
CA PHE A 158 -15.30 9.21 27.27
C PHE A 158 -15.69 10.46 26.48
N GLN A 159 -16.72 11.20 26.91
CA GLN A 159 -17.17 12.43 26.24
C GLN A 159 -16.14 13.56 26.32
N GLN A 160 -15.42 13.69 27.43
CA GLN A 160 -14.37 14.71 27.58
C GLN A 160 -13.23 14.47 26.59
N LYS A 161 -12.83 13.20 26.40
CA LYS A 161 -11.79 12.80 25.44
C LYS A 161 -12.30 12.74 24.00
N ASN A 162 -13.61 12.60 23.81
CA ASN A 162 -14.28 12.54 22.51
C ASN A 162 -15.41 13.58 22.42
N PRO A 163 -15.08 14.90 22.40
CA PRO A 163 -16.07 15.97 22.53
C PRO A 163 -17.09 16.05 21.37
N ARG A 164 -16.85 15.34 20.26
CA ARG A 164 -17.81 15.19 19.16
C ARG A 164 -19.07 14.41 19.55
N TYR A 165 -18.99 13.58 20.59
CA TYR A 165 -20.09 12.72 21.01
C TYR A 165 -20.92 13.38 22.10
N SER A 166 -22.22 13.48 21.84
CA SER A 166 -23.16 14.18 22.71
C SER A 166 -24.46 13.42 22.89
N ASP A 167 -25.28 13.88 23.83
CA ASP A 167 -26.60 13.32 24.13
C ASP A 167 -26.54 11.80 24.37
N PRO A 168 -25.79 11.33 25.39
CA PRO A 168 -25.66 9.92 25.70
C PRO A 168 -27.00 9.36 26.13
N VAL A 169 -27.42 8.27 25.49
CA VAL A 169 -28.60 7.54 25.91
C VAL A 169 -28.24 6.09 26.19
N THR A 170 -28.61 5.63 27.37
CA THR A 170 -28.19 4.33 27.87
C THR A 170 -29.29 3.29 27.71
N VAL A 171 -28.90 2.11 27.25
CA VAL A 171 -29.78 0.99 26.94
C VAL A 171 -29.25 -0.25 27.64
N ASP A 172 -30.12 -0.99 28.31
CA ASP A 172 -29.75 -2.29 28.87
C ASP A 172 -29.35 -3.25 27.73
N ALA A 173 -28.14 -3.83 27.81
CA ALA A 173 -27.60 -4.64 26.72
C ALA A 173 -28.40 -5.93 26.49
N ASP A 174 -28.93 -6.54 27.56
CA ASP A 174 -29.74 -7.76 27.46
C ASP A 174 -31.09 -7.46 26.80
N ARG A 175 -31.71 -6.31 27.10
CA ARG A 175 -32.93 -5.87 26.42
C ARG A 175 -32.70 -5.54 24.95
N ALA A 176 -31.59 -4.87 24.62
CA ALA A 176 -31.24 -4.59 23.22
C ALA A 176 -31.03 -5.90 22.44
N LYS A 177 -30.27 -6.87 23.00
CA LYS A 177 -30.10 -8.22 22.42
C LYS A 177 -31.44 -8.93 22.22
N GLN A 178 -32.34 -8.85 23.20
CA GLN A 178 -33.67 -9.47 23.09
C GLN A 178 -34.50 -8.87 21.96
N ALA A 179 -34.45 -7.55 21.75
CA ALA A 179 -35.15 -6.91 20.64
C ALA A 179 -34.54 -7.30 19.28
N LEU A 180 -33.21 -7.32 19.18
CA LEU A 180 -32.48 -7.58 17.94
C LEU A 180 -32.46 -9.05 17.51
N ALA A 181 -32.78 -9.97 18.43
CA ALA A 181 -33.01 -11.39 18.11
C ALA A 181 -34.23 -11.61 17.21
N LEU A 182 -35.17 -10.65 17.15
CA LEU A 182 -36.28 -10.65 16.20
C LEU A 182 -35.86 -9.92 14.92
N PRO A 183 -36.31 -10.31 13.71
CA PRO A 183 -36.02 -9.57 12.48
C PRO A 183 -36.69 -8.18 12.45
N PRO A 184 -36.22 -7.22 11.62
CA PRO A 184 -36.86 -5.91 11.45
C PRO A 184 -38.36 -6.03 11.09
N GLY A 185 -39.19 -5.17 11.68
CA GLY A 185 -40.63 -5.09 11.39
C GLY A 185 -41.52 -5.10 12.64
N ALA A 186 -42.82 -5.32 12.44
CA ALA A 186 -43.85 -5.11 13.47
C ALA A 186 -43.61 -5.90 14.78
N ALA A 187 -43.09 -7.13 14.67
CA ALA A 187 -42.78 -7.95 15.85
C ALA A 187 -41.66 -7.34 16.70
N ARG A 188 -40.59 -6.85 16.05
CA ARG A 188 -39.50 -6.14 16.72
C ARG A 188 -39.98 -4.79 17.28
N ASP A 189 -40.79 -4.04 16.54
CA ASP A 189 -41.35 -2.78 17.03
C ASP A 189 -42.21 -2.96 18.30
N ALA A 190 -43.00 -4.04 18.34
CA ALA A 190 -43.75 -4.43 19.53
C ALA A 190 -42.83 -4.81 20.69
N ALA A 191 -41.76 -5.58 20.43
CA ALA A 191 -40.76 -5.93 21.45
C ALA A 191 -40.04 -4.69 21.99
N LEU A 192 -39.61 -3.78 21.12
CA LEU A 192 -38.99 -2.50 21.50
C LEU A 192 -39.92 -1.68 22.40
N LYS A 193 -41.23 -1.68 22.12
CA LYS A 193 -42.23 -1.03 22.99
C LYS A 193 -42.34 -1.71 24.35
N THR A 194 -42.49 -3.04 24.39
CA THR A 194 -42.59 -3.79 25.65
C THR A 194 -41.33 -3.70 26.52
N LEU A 195 -40.16 -3.61 25.89
CA LEU A 195 -38.86 -3.50 26.58
C LEU A 195 -38.54 -2.05 27.02
N GLY A 196 -39.39 -1.08 26.66
CA GLY A 196 -39.20 0.34 26.99
C GLY A 196 -38.12 1.03 26.15
N LEU A 197 -37.80 0.49 24.97
CA LEU A 197 -36.74 0.98 24.09
C LEU A 197 -37.24 1.89 22.96
N SER A 198 -38.54 2.15 22.86
CA SER A 198 -39.10 2.94 21.75
C SER A 198 -38.48 4.34 21.60
N GLY A 199 -38.12 5.00 22.71
CA GLY A 199 -37.55 6.36 22.67
C GLY A 199 -36.13 6.44 22.10
N VAL A 200 -35.45 5.30 21.94
CA VAL A 200 -34.06 5.21 21.50
C VAL A 200 -33.91 4.35 20.24
N ALA A 201 -35.02 3.72 19.83
CA ALA A 201 -35.04 2.71 18.77
C ALA A 201 -34.68 3.24 17.38
N ASP A 202 -34.88 4.54 17.16
CA ASP A 202 -34.62 5.23 15.90
C ASP A 202 -33.23 5.90 15.86
N ARG A 203 -32.46 5.79 16.95
CA ARG A 203 -31.12 6.38 17.02
C ARG A 203 -30.18 5.60 16.10
N GLN A 204 -29.65 6.31 15.11
CA GLN A 204 -28.72 5.77 14.12
C GLN A 204 -27.32 5.64 14.69
N VAL A 205 -26.63 4.55 14.38
CA VAL A 205 -25.24 4.28 14.75
C VAL A 205 -24.44 3.98 13.48
N ALA A 206 -23.23 4.53 13.40
CA ALA A 206 -22.36 4.41 12.25
C ALA A 206 -21.83 2.98 12.03
N ASP A 207 -21.64 2.64 10.76
CA ASP A 207 -20.71 1.59 10.36
C ASP A 207 -19.29 2.18 10.32
N ASP A 208 -18.34 1.56 11.04
CA ASP A 208 -16.97 2.06 11.21
C ASP A 208 -16.04 1.64 10.06
N GLY A 209 -16.58 1.06 8.98
CA GLY A 209 -15.79 0.43 7.92
C GLY A 209 -14.63 1.27 7.39
N VAL A 210 -14.87 2.54 7.02
CA VAL A 210 -13.83 3.42 6.45
C VAL A 210 -12.74 3.74 7.48
N ARG A 211 -13.12 4.03 8.72
CA ARG A 211 -12.20 4.46 9.77
C ARG A 211 -11.43 3.27 10.36
N THR A 212 -12.09 2.13 10.59
CA THR A 212 -11.42 0.87 10.90
C THR A 212 -10.40 0.53 9.79
N ALA A 213 -10.78 0.59 8.51
CA ALA A 213 -9.86 0.29 7.41
C ALA A 213 -8.68 1.28 7.34
N LEU A 214 -8.92 2.56 7.63
CA LEU A 214 -7.88 3.59 7.69
C LEU A 214 -6.88 3.33 8.83
N ASP A 215 -7.38 2.99 10.02
CA ASP A 215 -6.52 2.71 11.17
C ASP A 215 -5.71 1.41 10.97
N ASP A 216 -6.33 0.37 10.38
CA ASP A 216 -5.63 -0.86 9.97
C ASP A 216 -4.52 -0.56 8.95
N TYR A 217 -4.81 0.24 7.91
CA TYR A 217 -3.82 0.65 6.91
C TYR A 217 -2.65 1.42 7.54
N LYS A 218 -2.93 2.38 8.43
CA LYS A 218 -1.88 3.14 9.14
C LYS A 218 -0.98 2.23 9.97
N ALA A 219 -1.56 1.29 10.71
CA ALA A 219 -0.80 0.35 11.53
C ALA A 219 0.09 -0.56 10.68
N ALA A 220 -0.42 -1.05 9.54
CA ALA A 220 0.35 -1.86 8.61
C ALA A 220 1.47 -1.07 7.93
N ARG A 221 1.21 0.15 7.47
CA ARG A 221 2.22 1.04 6.89
C ARG A 221 3.33 1.34 7.88
N ALA A 222 2.99 1.70 9.12
CA ALA A 222 3.99 1.92 10.17
C ALA A 222 4.85 0.67 10.41
N SER A 223 4.23 -0.52 10.43
CA SER A 223 4.94 -1.80 10.57
C SER A 223 5.84 -2.10 9.37
N ALA A 224 5.40 -1.80 8.14
CA ALA A 224 6.18 -1.99 6.92
C ALA A 224 7.39 -1.03 6.86
N GLN A 225 7.20 0.23 7.30
CA GLN A 225 8.29 1.20 7.44
C GLN A 225 9.33 0.74 8.46
N GLU A 226 8.89 0.34 9.67
CA GLU A 226 9.78 -0.24 10.70
C GLU A 226 10.55 -1.46 10.18
N ALA A 227 9.86 -2.40 9.53
CA ALA A 227 10.44 -3.63 9.00
C ALA A 227 11.44 -3.39 7.85
N SER A 228 11.29 -2.29 7.11
CA SER A 228 12.20 -1.95 6.01
C SER A 228 13.41 -1.11 6.42
N GLY A 229 13.53 -0.75 7.69
CA GLY A 229 14.63 0.08 8.19
C GLY A 229 14.64 1.51 7.64
N SER A 230 13.61 1.93 6.91
CA SER A 230 13.47 3.30 6.39
C SER A 230 12.92 4.20 7.48
N GLY A 231 13.80 4.78 8.30
CA GLY A 231 13.42 5.96 9.07
C GLY A 231 13.07 7.08 8.09
N ASN A 232 11.87 7.66 8.21
CA ASN A 232 11.40 8.78 7.38
C ASN A 232 12.43 9.93 7.36
N PHE A 233 13.08 10.15 6.21
CA PHE A 233 13.76 11.40 5.90
C PHE A 233 12.75 12.36 5.25
N SER A 234 11.85 12.94 6.05
CA SER A 234 11.03 14.05 5.59
C SER A 234 11.91 15.31 5.52
N ARG A 235 12.58 15.55 4.39
CA ARG A 235 13.32 16.80 4.14
C ARG A 235 12.31 17.91 3.90
N VAL A 236 12.11 18.77 4.91
CA VAL A 236 11.42 20.04 4.76
C VAL A 236 12.20 20.89 3.75
N GLU A 237 11.51 21.44 2.76
CA GLU A 237 12.08 22.32 1.73
C GLU A 237 12.69 23.58 2.38
N HIS A 238 13.99 23.52 2.64
CA HIS A 238 14.84 24.68 2.86
C HIS A 238 15.78 24.76 1.66
N SER A 239 16.09 25.98 1.21
CA SER A 239 17.11 26.16 0.17
C SER A 239 18.47 25.64 0.68
N ASP A 240 19.28 25.05 -0.21
CA ASP A 240 20.57 24.43 0.18
C ASP A 240 21.52 25.44 0.86
N GLU A 241 21.40 26.73 0.53
CA GLU A 241 22.13 27.83 1.18
C GLU A 241 21.70 28.04 2.64
N GLU A 242 20.40 27.96 2.95
CA GLU A 242 19.89 28.08 4.32
C GLU A 242 20.28 26.87 5.16
N VAL A 243 20.25 25.66 4.60
CA VAL A 243 20.68 24.44 5.27
C VAL A 243 22.17 24.49 5.58
N SER A 244 23.00 24.92 4.61
CA SER A 244 24.44 25.10 4.79
C SER A 244 24.76 26.14 5.86
N ALA A 245 24.10 27.30 5.82
CA ALA A 245 24.29 28.36 6.82
C ALA A 245 23.85 27.93 8.24
N LYS A 246 22.74 27.18 8.36
CA LYS A 246 22.28 26.61 9.64
C LYS A 246 23.27 25.56 10.16
N ARG A 247 23.74 24.64 9.31
CA ARG A 247 24.78 23.64 9.67
C ARG A 247 26.05 24.31 10.16
N ALA A 248 26.55 25.32 9.45
CA ALA A 248 27.76 26.04 9.83
C ALA A 248 27.64 26.75 11.19
N LYS A 249 26.49 27.41 11.45
CA LYS A 249 26.20 28.03 12.75
C LYS A 249 26.11 27.01 13.87
N LEU A 250 25.46 25.87 13.61
CA LEU A 250 25.31 24.79 14.59
C LEU A 250 26.65 24.14 14.93
N LYS A 251 27.50 23.90 13.93
CA LYS A 251 28.87 23.40 14.11
C LYS A 251 29.69 24.32 15.02
N ALA A 252 29.66 25.62 14.74
CA ALA A 252 30.34 26.63 15.56
C ALA A 252 29.79 26.68 16.99
N ALA A 253 28.47 26.56 17.17
CA ALA A 253 27.84 26.55 18.49
C ALA A 253 28.21 25.31 19.33
N ILE A 254 28.23 24.13 18.71
CA ILE A 254 28.64 22.88 19.37
C ILE A 254 30.10 22.96 19.79
N ASP A 255 31.01 23.39 18.90
CA ASP A 255 32.43 23.54 19.23
C ASP A 255 32.68 24.58 20.34
N ALA A 256 31.98 25.72 20.30
CA ALA A 256 32.13 26.78 21.31
C ALA A 256 31.56 26.39 22.69
N SER A 257 30.61 25.46 22.73
CA SER A 257 29.94 25.07 23.98
C SER A 257 30.81 24.29 24.96
N GLY A 258 31.93 23.72 24.49
CA GLY A 258 32.79 22.84 25.28
C GLY A 258 32.12 21.54 25.73
N VAL A 259 30.95 21.21 25.18
CA VAL A 259 30.19 20.01 25.52
C VAL A 259 30.90 18.79 24.92
N PRO A 260 31.13 17.72 25.71
CA PRO A 260 31.62 16.45 25.18
C PRO A 260 30.72 15.96 24.04
N LEU A 261 31.31 15.48 22.93
CA LEU A 261 30.54 15.13 21.72
C LEU A 261 29.47 14.06 21.97
N ASP A 262 29.72 13.15 22.92
CA ASP A 262 28.78 12.13 23.39
C ASP A 262 27.57 12.70 24.15
N GLN A 263 27.65 13.95 24.63
CA GLN A 263 26.58 14.65 25.34
C GLN A 263 25.89 15.73 24.48
N VAL A 264 26.35 15.96 23.24
CA VAL A 264 25.79 17.00 22.37
C VAL A 264 24.33 16.70 22.01
N ASN A 265 23.98 15.45 21.71
CA ASN A 265 22.61 15.06 21.39
C ASN A 265 21.66 15.24 22.58
N GLU A 266 22.12 15.00 23.81
CA GLU A 266 21.32 15.20 25.02
C GLU A 266 21.10 16.70 25.28
N LYS A 267 22.13 17.52 25.12
CA LYS A 267 22.06 18.94 25.46
C LYS A 267 21.44 19.81 24.37
N PHE A 268 21.82 19.62 23.11
CA PHE A 268 21.28 20.38 21.99
C PHE A 268 20.02 19.74 21.42
N GLY A 269 19.97 18.40 21.35
CA GLY A 269 18.81 17.68 20.81
C GLY A 269 17.57 17.80 21.70
N ALA A 270 17.72 17.80 23.04
CA ALA A 270 16.58 17.98 23.94
C ALA A 270 16.02 19.41 23.94
N GLN A 271 16.83 20.41 23.55
CA GLN A 271 16.42 21.81 23.46
C GLN A 271 15.68 22.12 22.16
N SER A 272 15.89 21.33 21.11
CA SER A 272 15.16 21.48 19.86
C SER A 272 13.80 20.76 19.94
N GLY A 273 12.72 21.50 19.65
CA GLY A 273 11.38 20.94 19.46
C GLY A 273 11.14 20.39 18.04
N ASP A 274 12.10 20.59 17.13
CA ASP A 274 11.99 20.24 15.72
C ASP A 274 12.79 18.96 15.38
N PRO A 275 12.14 17.88 14.91
CA PRO A 275 12.82 16.67 14.47
C PRO A 275 13.92 16.89 13.42
N ALA A 276 13.75 17.85 12.49
CA ALA A 276 14.72 18.13 11.44
C ALA A 276 16.00 18.76 12.00
N GLU A 277 15.86 19.66 12.98
CA GLU A 277 17.00 20.27 13.67
C GLU A 277 17.73 19.25 14.56
N ARG A 278 17.02 18.31 15.20
CA ARG A 278 17.65 17.20 15.94
C ARG A 278 18.51 16.31 15.05
N MET A 279 18.07 16.03 13.81
CA MET A 279 18.88 15.30 12.83
C MET A 279 20.09 16.11 12.37
N MET A 280 19.92 17.42 12.13
CA MET A 280 21.05 18.30 11.81
C MET A 280 22.10 18.33 12.95
N ILE A 281 21.66 18.30 14.22
CA ILE A 281 22.54 18.20 15.39
C ILE A 281 23.32 16.88 15.37
N ALA A 282 22.68 15.76 15.09
CA ALA A 282 23.35 14.46 15.02
C ALA A 282 24.41 14.41 13.90
N ASP A 283 24.07 14.91 12.71
CA ASP A 283 24.98 14.99 11.57
C ASP A 283 26.22 15.84 11.86
N VAL A 284 26.01 17.05 12.38
CA VAL A 284 27.09 17.99 12.72
C VAL A 284 27.96 17.41 13.84
N THR A 285 27.37 16.69 14.79
CA THR A 285 28.12 16.00 15.86
C THR A 285 29.03 14.91 15.29
N ALA A 286 28.54 14.12 14.33
CA ALA A 286 29.32 13.08 13.65
C ALA A 286 30.44 13.66 12.76
N GLU A 287 30.21 14.82 12.13
CA GLU A 287 31.24 15.57 11.41
C GLU A 287 32.34 16.06 12.35
N LEU A 288 31.98 16.68 13.49
CA LEU A 288 32.94 17.14 14.49
C LEU A 288 33.73 16.00 15.15
N ALA A 289 33.12 14.84 15.32
CA ALA A 289 33.82 13.65 15.81
C ALA A 289 34.93 13.21 14.84
N ARG A 290 34.65 13.26 13.53
CA ARG A 290 35.63 12.96 12.48
C ARG A 290 36.76 13.99 12.44
N ASP A 291 36.44 15.28 12.44
CA ASP A 291 37.44 16.37 12.48
C ASP A 291 38.39 16.22 13.68
N LYS A 292 37.86 15.88 14.86
CA LYS A 292 38.67 15.68 16.07
C LYS A 292 39.49 14.39 15.99
N ALA A 293 38.95 13.31 15.45
CA ALA A 293 39.70 12.08 15.23
C ALA A 293 40.87 12.30 14.26
N ASP A 294 40.65 13.04 13.18
CA ASP A 294 41.68 13.39 12.19
C ASP A 294 42.76 14.31 12.79
N ALA A 295 42.36 15.30 13.59
CA ALA A 295 43.30 16.16 14.31
C ALA A 295 44.17 15.37 15.31
N VAL A 296 43.57 14.39 16.01
CA VAL A 296 44.28 13.48 16.91
C VAL A 296 45.23 12.57 16.13
N ALA A 297 44.79 11.95 15.04
CA ALA A 297 45.64 11.11 14.19
C ALA A 297 46.85 11.87 13.67
N LYS A 298 46.63 13.08 13.14
CA LYS A 298 47.69 13.98 12.67
C LYS A 298 48.66 14.39 13.77
N LYS A 299 48.16 14.68 14.98
CA LYS A 299 48.99 15.05 16.14
C LYS A 299 49.93 13.94 16.58
N TYR A 300 49.51 12.68 16.47
CA TYR A 300 50.30 11.52 16.91
C TYR A 300 51.11 10.86 15.79
N GLY A 301 51.22 11.50 14.62
CA GLY A 301 51.91 10.92 13.46
C GLY A 301 51.28 9.60 12.99
N LEU A 302 50.04 9.34 13.41
CA LEU A 302 49.24 8.27 12.87
C LEU A 302 48.77 8.77 11.51
N THR A 303 49.42 8.29 10.44
CA THR A 303 48.76 8.33 9.13
C THR A 303 47.41 7.62 9.34
N PRO A 304 46.27 8.31 9.13
CA PRO A 304 45.02 7.60 9.04
C PRO A 304 45.27 6.53 7.98
N ASN A 305 45.13 5.26 8.33
CA ASN A 305 45.28 4.18 7.36
C ASN A 305 44.06 4.23 6.44
N LEU A 306 44.02 5.24 5.58
CA LEU A 306 43.13 5.40 4.44
C LEU A 306 43.73 4.77 3.18
N GLU A 307 44.83 4.02 3.30
CA GLU A 307 45.17 2.97 2.32
C GLU A 307 44.37 1.68 2.57
N GLY A 308 43.54 1.68 3.63
CA GLY A 308 42.32 0.87 3.72
C GLY A 308 41.12 1.47 2.95
N ARG A 309 41.30 2.51 2.11
CA ARG A 309 40.40 2.69 0.98
C ARG A 309 40.65 1.52 0.04
N ASN A 310 39.98 0.42 0.34
CA ASN A 310 39.58 -0.45 -0.73
C ASN A 310 38.70 0.41 -1.65
N PRO A 311 39.04 0.66 -2.93
CA PRO A 311 38.08 1.19 -3.89
C PRO A 311 36.82 0.31 -3.99
N ASP A 312 36.82 -0.90 -3.42
CA ASP A 312 35.63 -1.73 -3.27
C ASP A 312 34.82 -1.51 -1.97
N ALA A 313 35.19 -0.56 -1.10
CA ALA A 313 34.40 -0.25 0.11
C ALA A 313 33.20 0.69 -0.16
N GLU A 314 33.01 1.13 -1.41
CA GLU A 314 31.75 1.75 -1.90
C GLU A 314 30.75 0.70 -2.41
N HIS A 315 31.06 -0.58 -2.28
CA HIS A 315 30.03 -1.60 -2.30
C HIS A 315 29.42 -1.69 -0.90
N ILE A 316 28.16 -1.26 -0.74
CA ILE A 316 27.23 -2.07 0.07
C ILE A 316 27.10 -3.39 -0.71
N GLY A 317 28.15 -4.20 -0.61
CA GLY A 317 28.33 -5.38 -1.41
C GLY A 317 27.33 -6.42 -0.98
N GLU A 318 27.18 -7.42 -1.83
CA GLU A 318 26.46 -8.65 -1.56
C GLU A 318 26.74 -9.26 -0.16
N GLU A 319 27.86 -8.90 0.50
CA GLU A 319 28.17 -9.24 1.89
C GLU A 319 27.30 -8.56 2.96
N ASP A 320 26.81 -7.33 2.76
CA ASP A 320 25.86 -6.70 3.67
C ASP A 320 24.42 -7.15 3.39
N ARG A 321 24.08 -7.48 2.13
CA ARG A 321 22.83 -8.21 1.82
C ARG A 321 22.80 -9.60 2.45
N LYS A 322 23.96 -10.27 2.56
CA LYS A 322 24.10 -11.53 3.34
C LYS A 322 23.87 -11.34 4.85
N LYS A 323 23.86 -10.11 5.38
CA LYS A 323 23.55 -9.81 6.79
C LYS A 323 22.06 -9.60 7.05
N VAL A 324 21.26 -9.34 6.02
CA VAL A 324 19.80 -9.39 6.15
C VAL A 324 19.41 -10.86 6.15
N SER A 325 18.90 -11.34 7.27
CA SER A 325 18.45 -12.73 7.32
C SER A 325 17.34 -12.93 6.29
N PRO A 326 17.27 -14.09 5.60
CA PRO A 326 16.14 -14.42 4.72
C PRO A 326 14.77 -14.25 5.40
N GLU A 327 14.74 -14.37 6.73
CA GLU A 327 13.56 -14.15 7.57
C GLU A 327 13.16 -12.67 7.64
N SER A 328 14.12 -11.74 7.71
CA SER A 328 13.88 -10.30 7.71
C SER A 328 13.38 -9.81 6.35
N ASP A 329 13.99 -10.30 5.25
CA ASP A 329 13.52 -9.97 3.90
C ASP A 329 12.11 -10.51 3.64
N LYS A 330 11.84 -11.74 4.08
CA LYS A 330 10.50 -12.33 4.01
C LYS A 330 9.48 -11.52 4.83
N ALA A 331 9.81 -11.14 6.06
CA ALA A 331 8.93 -10.35 6.91
C ALA A 331 8.64 -8.96 6.30
N SER A 332 9.65 -8.30 5.73
CA SER A 332 9.47 -7.03 5.02
C SER A 332 8.54 -7.16 3.82
N ARG A 333 8.68 -8.23 3.03
CA ARG A 333 7.77 -8.54 1.91
C ARG A 333 6.34 -8.79 2.38
N GLU A 334 6.15 -9.60 3.41
CA GLU A 334 4.82 -9.90 3.97
C GLU A 334 4.14 -8.65 4.54
N ALA A 335 4.89 -7.78 5.23
CA ALA A 335 4.37 -6.52 5.77
C ALA A 335 3.91 -5.56 4.66
N ARG A 336 4.71 -5.41 3.60
CA ARG A 336 4.38 -4.59 2.42
C ARG A 336 3.18 -5.15 1.66
N GLU A 337 3.13 -6.47 1.49
CA GLU A 337 1.98 -7.12 0.85
C GLU A 337 0.69 -6.85 1.63
N LEU A 338 0.75 -6.91 2.96
CA LEU A 338 -0.36 -6.56 3.83
C LEU A 338 -0.75 -5.08 3.72
N GLU A 339 0.23 -4.17 3.71
CA GLU A 339 -0.01 -2.73 3.51
C GLU A 339 -0.78 -2.47 2.21
N GLY A 340 -0.35 -3.05 1.08
CA GLY A 340 -1.06 -2.90 -0.19
C GLY A 340 -2.47 -3.47 -0.16
N LYS A 341 -2.68 -4.65 0.43
CA LYS A 341 -4.02 -5.24 0.60
C LYS A 341 -4.94 -4.34 1.42
N LEU A 342 -4.43 -3.77 2.50
CA LEU A 342 -5.20 -2.86 3.36
C LEU A 342 -5.49 -1.52 2.67
N GLN A 343 -4.57 -1.02 1.86
CA GLN A 343 -4.81 0.16 1.04
C GLN A 343 -5.91 -0.09 0.00
N ASP A 344 -5.90 -1.25 -0.67
CA ASP A 344 -6.96 -1.64 -1.60
C ASP A 344 -8.31 -1.81 -0.90
N GLN A 345 -8.30 -2.41 0.31
CA GLN A 345 -9.50 -2.53 1.13
C GLN A 345 -10.05 -1.15 1.52
N LEU A 346 -9.19 -0.21 1.91
CA LEU A 346 -9.57 1.16 2.20
C LEU A 346 -10.17 1.86 0.97
N LEU A 347 -9.56 1.70 -0.21
CA LEU A 347 -10.12 2.22 -1.47
C LEU A 347 -11.48 1.60 -1.76
N GLN A 348 -11.65 0.29 -1.61
CA GLN A 348 -12.92 -0.41 -1.83
C GLN A 348 -14.02 0.07 -0.88
N VAL A 349 -13.72 0.18 0.41
CA VAL A 349 -14.69 0.66 1.41
C VAL A 349 -15.05 2.12 1.15
N THR A 350 -14.09 2.93 0.72
CA THR A 350 -14.35 4.31 0.36
C THR A 350 -15.20 4.41 -0.90
N ASP A 351 -14.92 3.60 -1.93
CA ASP A 351 -15.70 3.51 -3.17
C ASP A 351 -17.17 3.17 -2.86
N GLN A 352 -17.40 2.18 -2.00
CA GLN A 352 -18.74 1.80 -1.51
C GLN A 352 -19.42 2.93 -0.72
N SER A 353 -18.65 3.68 0.07
CA SER A 353 -19.16 4.81 0.85
C SER A 353 -19.56 5.97 -0.06
N VAL A 354 -18.75 6.30 -1.08
CA VAL A 354 -19.10 7.30 -2.09
C VAL A 354 -20.33 6.86 -2.86
N ALA A 355 -20.38 5.61 -3.32
CA ALA A 355 -21.55 5.07 -4.03
C ALA A 355 -22.83 5.14 -3.17
N THR A 356 -22.72 4.89 -1.86
CA THR A 356 -23.84 5.01 -0.93
C THR A 356 -24.33 6.45 -0.81
N LEU A 357 -23.42 7.40 -0.60
CA LEU A 357 -23.75 8.82 -0.50
C LEU A 357 -24.37 9.34 -1.80
N ARG A 358 -23.87 8.89 -2.96
CA ARG A 358 -24.50 9.15 -4.27
C ARG A 358 -25.92 8.60 -4.34
N GLY A 359 -26.16 7.39 -3.82
CA GLY A 359 -27.50 6.80 -3.71
C GLY A 359 -28.46 7.59 -2.81
N GLN A 360 -27.94 8.42 -1.92
CA GLN A 360 -28.71 9.36 -1.08
C GLN A 360 -28.96 10.72 -1.76
N GLY A 361 -28.55 10.87 -3.01
CA GLY A 361 -28.76 12.07 -3.81
C GLY A 361 -27.61 13.09 -3.80
N LEU A 362 -26.48 12.78 -3.16
CA LEU A 362 -25.29 13.64 -3.25
C LEU A 362 -24.64 13.49 -4.64
N SER A 363 -24.04 14.57 -5.12
CA SER A 363 -23.10 14.45 -6.24
C SER A 363 -21.89 13.60 -5.81
N ARG A 364 -21.15 13.07 -6.79
CA ARG A 364 -19.92 12.32 -6.51
C ARG A 364 -18.92 13.19 -5.75
N GLU A 365 -18.78 14.44 -6.16
CA GLU A 365 -17.87 15.42 -5.61
C GLU A 365 -18.24 15.77 -4.16
N ASP A 366 -19.54 15.97 -3.88
CA ASP A 366 -20.04 16.24 -2.53
C ASP A 366 -19.90 15.01 -1.61
N ALA A 367 -20.10 13.80 -2.16
CA ALA A 367 -19.90 12.56 -1.43
C ALA A 367 -18.42 12.38 -1.02
N ILE A 368 -17.49 12.63 -1.94
CA ILE A 368 -16.05 12.59 -1.65
C ILE A 368 -15.68 13.67 -0.63
N ALA A 369 -16.17 14.90 -0.78
CA ALA A 369 -15.92 15.98 0.17
C ALA A 369 -16.45 15.65 1.57
N THR A 370 -17.63 15.03 1.65
CA THR A 370 -18.24 14.56 2.91
C THR A 370 -17.36 13.51 3.59
N LEU A 371 -16.85 12.52 2.84
CA LEU A 371 -15.95 11.51 3.38
C LEU A 371 -14.60 12.07 3.81
N LYS A 372 -14.00 12.99 3.02
CA LYS A 372 -12.76 13.67 3.41
C LYS A 372 -12.91 14.41 4.74
N LYS A 373 -14.07 15.05 4.96
CA LYS A 373 -14.38 15.75 6.21
C LYS A 373 -14.53 14.79 7.40
N SER A 374 -15.15 13.61 7.21
CA SER A 374 -15.40 12.66 8.30
C SER A 374 -14.20 11.75 8.63
N ALA A 375 -13.41 11.37 7.62
CA ALA A 375 -12.29 10.45 7.78
C ALA A 375 -10.98 11.14 8.22
N GLY A 376 -10.93 12.47 8.18
CA GLY A 376 -9.79 13.27 8.61
C GLY A 376 -8.68 13.38 7.54
N PRO A 377 -7.61 14.15 7.82
CA PRO A 377 -6.58 14.49 6.84
C PRO A 377 -5.83 13.27 6.28
N ASP A 378 -5.66 12.21 7.07
CA ASP A 378 -4.91 11.02 6.63
C ASP A 378 -5.67 10.19 5.59
N ALA A 379 -7.00 10.13 5.69
CA ALA A 379 -7.82 9.53 4.63
C ALA A 379 -7.84 10.43 3.40
N ALA A 380 -7.80 11.75 3.57
CA ALA A 380 -7.77 12.68 2.46
C ALA A 380 -6.58 12.42 1.52
N ASN A 381 -5.42 12.00 2.04
CA ASN A 381 -4.24 11.63 1.23
C ASN A 381 -4.44 10.35 0.39
N VAL A 382 -5.23 9.38 0.86
CA VAL A 382 -5.59 8.18 0.07
C VAL A 382 -6.66 8.51 -0.97
N LEU A 383 -7.45 9.55 -0.69
CA LEU A 383 -8.53 10.08 -1.53
C LEU A 383 -8.08 11.27 -2.39
N GLU A 384 -6.79 11.59 -2.37
CA GLU A 384 -6.24 12.70 -3.13
C GLU A 384 -6.09 12.31 -4.59
N GLU A 385 -6.47 13.26 -5.44
CA GLU A 385 -6.34 13.09 -6.87
C GLU A 385 -4.87 13.24 -7.22
N LYS A 386 -4.30 12.22 -7.87
CA LYS A 386 -2.96 12.31 -8.44
C LYS A 386 -3.04 13.01 -9.79
N PRO A 387 -2.29 14.10 -10.02
CA PRO A 387 -2.27 14.77 -11.32
C PRO A 387 -2.02 13.78 -12.47
N GLY A 388 -2.81 13.86 -13.54
CA GLY A 388 -2.67 12.97 -14.70
C GLY A 388 -3.38 11.60 -14.58
N VAL A 389 -3.67 11.13 -13.36
CA VAL A 389 -4.40 9.86 -13.15
C VAL A 389 -5.87 10.15 -12.81
N PRO A 390 -6.84 9.69 -13.62
CA PRO A 390 -8.25 9.89 -13.34
C PRO A 390 -8.64 9.36 -11.96
N ASN A 391 -9.23 10.23 -11.15
CA ASN A 391 -9.90 9.84 -9.92
C ASN A 391 -11.21 9.13 -10.28
N THR A 392 -11.24 7.81 -10.14
CA THR A 392 -12.39 6.97 -10.45
C THR A 392 -13.15 6.50 -9.21
N LEU A 393 -12.85 7.09 -8.06
CA LEU A 393 -13.52 6.79 -6.81
C LEU A 393 -15.01 7.10 -6.90
N GLY A 394 -15.82 6.15 -6.47
CA GLY A 394 -17.28 6.16 -6.50
C GLY A 394 -17.87 6.01 -7.91
N MET A 395 -17.07 5.80 -8.96
CA MET A 395 -17.58 5.61 -10.32
C MET A 395 -18.08 4.19 -10.53
N THR A 396 -19.18 4.07 -11.25
CA THR A 396 -19.68 2.81 -11.80
C THR A 396 -18.72 2.28 -12.87
N ASN A 397 -18.81 0.98 -13.21
CA ASN A 397 -18.01 0.41 -14.29
C ASN A 397 -18.29 1.10 -15.65
N ASP A 398 -19.52 1.52 -15.92
CA ASP A 398 -19.86 2.23 -17.16
C ASP A 398 -19.17 3.62 -17.21
N GLU A 399 -19.19 4.36 -16.10
CA GLU A 399 -18.48 5.65 -15.97
C GLU A 399 -16.97 5.47 -16.13
N LYS A 400 -16.38 4.44 -15.47
CA LYS A 400 -14.96 4.11 -15.61
C LYS A 400 -14.61 3.75 -17.05
N THR A 401 -15.43 2.93 -17.72
CA THR A 401 -15.22 2.58 -19.13
C THR A 401 -15.24 3.82 -20.01
N GLN A 402 -16.21 4.73 -19.85
CA GLN A 402 -16.27 5.96 -20.65
C GLN A 402 -15.01 6.83 -20.48
N VAL A 403 -14.52 6.98 -19.26
CA VAL A 403 -13.29 7.75 -18.98
C VAL A 403 -12.08 7.11 -19.63
N TYR A 404 -11.85 5.82 -19.38
CA TYR A 404 -10.64 5.14 -19.86
C TYR A 404 -10.68 4.81 -21.35
N GLU A 405 -11.85 4.48 -21.91
CA GLU A 405 -12.02 4.29 -23.35
C GLU A 405 -11.71 5.59 -24.10
N LYS A 406 -12.17 6.75 -23.61
CA LYS A 406 -11.83 8.03 -24.22
C LYS A 406 -10.31 8.25 -24.26
N ILE A 407 -9.63 8.05 -23.13
CA ILE A 407 -8.17 8.21 -23.03
C ILE A 407 -7.46 7.23 -23.99
N PHE A 408 -7.88 5.96 -23.97
CA PHE A 408 -7.32 4.93 -24.82
C PHE A 408 -7.53 5.24 -26.31
N LEU A 409 -8.74 5.58 -26.73
CA LEU A 409 -9.05 5.92 -28.13
C LEU A 409 -8.38 7.24 -28.58
N GLU A 410 -8.05 8.14 -27.69
CA GLU A 410 -7.27 9.33 -28.05
C GLU A 410 -5.80 8.97 -28.33
N LYS A 411 -5.18 8.17 -27.45
CA LYS A 411 -3.72 7.97 -27.46
C LYS A 411 -3.23 6.67 -28.12
N ALA A 412 -4.05 5.62 -28.18
CA ALA A 412 -3.61 4.32 -28.66
C ALA A 412 -3.34 4.32 -30.18
N SER A 413 -2.44 3.43 -30.60
CA SER A 413 -2.16 3.18 -32.01
C SER A 413 -3.39 2.60 -32.74
N PRO A 414 -3.44 2.71 -34.09
CA PRO A 414 -4.51 2.11 -34.89
C PRO A 414 -4.71 0.61 -34.64
N ASP A 415 -3.62 -0.15 -34.46
CA ASP A 415 -3.70 -1.60 -34.22
C ASP A 415 -4.34 -1.94 -32.87
N ALA A 416 -3.99 -1.19 -31.81
CA ALA A 416 -4.58 -1.40 -30.49
C ALA A 416 -6.06 -0.97 -30.45
N LYS A 417 -6.41 0.10 -31.18
CA LYS A 417 -7.81 0.48 -31.40
C LYS A 417 -8.58 -0.63 -32.11
N ALA A 418 -8.01 -1.18 -33.19
CA ALA A 418 -8.62 -2.28 -33.93
C ALA A 418 -8.77 -3.55 -33.06
N ALA A 419 -7.79 -3.86 -32.20
CA ALA A 419 -7.90 -4.95 -31.22
C ALA A 419 -9.05 -4.72 -30.23
N TYR A 420 -9.14 -3.51 -29.65
CA TYR A 420 -10.22 -3.15 -28.74
C TYR A 420 -11.61 -3.21 -29.41
N GLU A 421 -11.74 -2.77 -30.67
CA GLU A 421 -13.00 -2.87 -31.43
C GLU A 421 -13.42 -4.32 -31.72
N ARG A 422 -12.46 -5.25 -31.83
CA ARG A 422 -12.74 -6.70 -31.92
C ARG A 422 -13.10 -7.33 -30.57
N GLY A 423 -13.20 -6.54 -29.49
CA GLY A 423 -13.43 -7.06 -28.15
C GLY A 423 -12.25 -7.84 -27.58
N GLU A 424 -11.04 -7.62 -28.09
CA GLU A 424 -9.82 -8.13 -27.45
C GLU A 424 -9.52 -7.30 -26.21
N LYS A 425 -8.80 -7.89 -25.25
CA LYS A 425 -8.33 -7.16 -24.09
C LYS A 425 -7.17 -6.26 -24.48
N VAL A 426 -7.20 -5.02 -24.03
CA VAL A 426 -6.12 -4.04 -24.18
C VAL A 426 -5.75 -3.50 -22.81
N LEU A 427 -4.50 -3.04 -22.69
CA LEU A 427 -3.96 -2.47 -21.46
C LEU A 427 -3.71 -0.98 -21.65
N LEU A 428 -4.19 -0.17 -20.72
CA LEU A 428 -3.92 1.27 -20.63
C LEU A 428 -3.12 1.51 -19.35
N GLY A 429 -1.87 1.93 -19.47
CA GLY A 429 -1.09 2.48 -18.36
C GLY A 429 -1.33 3.98 -18.27
N VAL A 430 -1.88 4.46 -17.16
CA VAL A 430 -2.08 5.89 -16.89
C VAL A 430 -1.06 6.32 -15.87
N ARG A 431 -0.16 7.21 -16.28
CA ARG A 431 0.99 7.60 -15.47
C ARG A 431 0.78 8.93 -14.74
N HIS A 432 1.22 8.98 -13.50
CA HIS A 432 1.58 10.17 -12.76
C HIS A 432 3.10 10.33 -12.85
N ASP A 433 3.57 11.49 -13.31
CA ASP A 433 5.02 11.71 -13.39
C ASP A 433 5.61 11.83 -11.98
N THR A 434 6.29 10.77 -11.57
CA THR A 434 6.91 10.64 -10.25
C THR A 434 8.43 10.72 -10.38
N PRO A 435 9.13 11.55 -9.59
CA PRO A 435 10.59 11.60 -9.64
C PRO A 435 11.22 10.22 -9.36
N VAL A 436 12.28 9.86 -10.08
CA VAL A 436 12.95 8.54 -9.96
C VAL A 436 13.51 8.23 -8.56
N TYR A 437 13.63 9.24 -7.70
CA TYR A 437 14.09 9.14 -6.31
C TYR A 437 12.96 8.98 -5.30
N ALA A 438 11.70 9.04 -5.74
CA ALA A 438 10.55 8.88 -4.88
C ALA A 438 10.60 7.53 -4.16
N ASN A 439 10.08 7.48 -2.92
CA ASN A 439 10.16 6.32 -2.04
C ASN A 439 11.58 5.72 -1.94
N ASP A 440 12.58 6.58 -1.66
CA ASP A 440 14.01 6.23 -1.62
C ASP A 440 14.50 5.51 -2.89
N GLY A 441 13.96 5.89 -4.05
CA GLY A 441 14.30 5.27 -5.31
C GLY A 441 13.71 3.89 -5.52
N ARG A 442 12.78 3.41 -4.69
CA ARG A 442 12.19 2.06 -4.83
C ARG A 442 10.94 2.03 -5.73
N GLY A 443 10.59 3.19 -6.31
CA GLY A 443 9.40 3.41 -7.11
C GLY A 443 8.14 3.61 -6.25
N GLU A 444 7.18 4.36 -6.80
CA GLU A 444 5.86 4.54 -6.22
C GLU A 444 4.80 3.81 -7.03
N PHE A 445 3.82 3.23 -6.34
CA PHE A 445 2.69 2.54 -6.95
C PHE A 445 1.47 3.47 -6.99
N ASP A 446 1.64 4.64 -7.59
CA ASP A 446 0.62 5.68 -7.75
C ASP A 446 0.11 5.83 -9.18
N ASP A 447 0.62 5.01 -10.11
CA ASP A 447 0.07 4.82 -11.45
C ASP A 447 -1.06 3.78 -11.47
N LYS A 448 -1.74 3.70 -12.62
CA LYS A 448 -2.75 2.68 -12.87
C LYS A 448 -2.49 1.91 -14.15
N PHE A 449 -2.62 0.59 -14.06
CA PHE A 449 -2.91 -0.24 -15.21
C PHE A 449 -4.42 -0.49 -15.29
N VAL A 450 -5.01 -0.27 -16.45
CA VAL A 450 -6.44 -0.51 -16.71
C VAL A 450 -6.57 -1.52 -17.83
N VAL A 451 -7.17 -2.67 -17.52
CA VAL A 451 -7.55 -3.66 -18.55
C VAL A 451 -8.92 -3.30 -19.07
N LEU A 452 -9.02 -3.09 -20.38
CA LEU A 452 -10.26 -2.73 -21.09
C LEU A 452 -10.65 -3.84 -22.08
N GLN A 453 -11.95 -4.10 -22.18
CA GLN A 453 -12.53 -4.98 -23.20
C GLN A 453 -13.95 -4.52 -23.55
N LYS A 454 -14.26 -4.37 -24.84
CA LYS A 454 -15.65 -4.21 -25.29
C LYS A 454 -16.42 -5.52 -25.13
N PRO A 455 -17.74 -5.47 -24.91
CA PRO A 455 -18.58 -6.65 -25.01
C PRO A 455 -18.39 -7.35 -26.37
N HIS A 456 -18.12 -8.65 -26.36
CA HIS A 456 -17.91 -9.45 -27.58
C HIS A 456 -18.15 -10.93 -27.33
N ASP A 457 -18.84 -11.63 -28.24
CA ASP A 457 -19.10 -13.08 -28.15
C ASP A 457 -19.58 -13.57 -26.77
N GLY A 458 -20.54 -12.87 -26.18
CA GLY A 458 -21.09 -13.20 -24.86
C GLY A 458 -20.17 -12.85 -23.68
N GLN A 459 -18.97 -12.32 -23.93
CA GLN A 459 -18.15 -11.70 -22.89
C GLN A 459 -18.74 -10.32 -22.55
N PRO A 460 -18.88 -9.99 -21.25
CA PRO A 460 -19.33 -8.67 -20.82
C PRO A 460 -18.25 -7.62 -21.08
N GLN A 461 -18.63 -6.35 -20.99
CA GLN A 461 -17.67 -5.25 -20.89
C GLN A 461 -16.74 -5.49 -19.70
N LEU A 462 -15.44 -5.21 -19.88
CA LEU A 462 -14.45 -5.27 -18.82
C LEU A 462 -13.77 -3.91 -18.68
N VAL A 463 -13.77 -3.40 -17.45
CA VAL A 463 -12.87 -2.35 -17.00
C VAL A 463 -12.36 -2.76 -15.63
N LYS A 464 -11.04 -2.91 -15.50
CA LYS A 464 -10.42 -3.33 -14.24
C LYS A 464 -9.13 -2.57 -14.01
N GLU A 465 -9.07 -1.84 -12.91
CA GLU A 465 -7.92 -1.06 -12.48
C GLU A 465 -7.00 -1.89 -11.59
N TYR A 466 -5.71 -1.70 -11.77
CA TYR A 466 -4.61 -2.26 -10.99
C TYR A 466 -3.65 -1.13 -10.65
N ARG A 467 -3.06 -1.20 -9.47
CA ARG A 467 -2.00 -0.26 -9.11
C ARG A 467 -0.75 -0.63 -9.89
N ALA A 468 -0.01 0.39 -10.31
CA ALA A 468 1.19 0.19 -11.09
C ALA A 468 2.28 1.17 -10.67
N CYS A 469 3.52 0.82 -11.01
CA CYS A 469 4.64 1.74 -11.12
C CYS A 469 5.09 1.69 -12.58
N LEU A 470 4.92 2.79 -13.30
CA LEU A 470 5.20 2.95 -14.72
C LEU A 470 6.45 3.80 -14.96
N ASP A 471 6.88 4.58 -13.95
CA ASP A 471 8.14 5.29 -13.96
C ASP A 471 9.32 4.40 -13.49
N PRO A 472 10.50 4.59 -14.08
CA PRO A 472 11.74 3.97 -13.61
C PRO A 472 12.12 4.54 -12.24
N ASN A 473 13.08 3.91 -11.59
CA ASN A 473 13.54 4.35 -10.28
C ASN A 473 15.01 4.03 -10.03
N THR A 474 15.51 4.56 -8.92
CA THR A 474 16.94 4.53 -8.58
C THR A 474 17.33 3.41 -7.63
N GLN A 475 16.51 2.36 -7.49
CA GLN A 475 16.67 1.30 -6.49
C GLN A 475 18.02 0.58 -6.57
N TYR A 476 18.63 0.55 -7.75
CA TYR A 476 19.96 0.00 -8.00
C TYR A 476 21.01 1.05 -8.40
N GLY A 477 20.60 2.32 -8.51
CA GLY A 477 21.51 3.42 -8.72
C GLY A 477 22.21 3.72 -7.39
N ASN A 478 23.47 3.28 -7.25
CA ASN A 478 24.33 3.65 -6.13
C ASN A 478 24.54 5.16 -6.15
N GLY A 479 23.66 5.94 -5.52
CA GLY A 479 23.88 7.35 -5.20
C GLY A 479 24.37 8.21 -6.37
N ILE A 480 23.83 8.03 -7.59
CA ILE A 480 24.31 8.78 -8.78
C ILE A 480 24.27 10.30 -8.54
N ARG A 481 23.38 10.77 -7.64
CA ARG A 481 23.34 12.16 -7.18
C ARG A 481 24.68 12.71 -6.64
N ASP A 482 25.46 11.91 -5.93
CA ASP A 482 26.73 12.37 -5.34
C ASP A 482 27.86 12.47 -6.37
N ASN A 483 27.72 11.81 -7.53
CA ASN A 483 28.72 11.85 -8.61
C ASN A 483 28.39 12.86 -9.71
N TYR A 484 27.18 13.43 -9.76
CA TYR A 484 26.85 14.52 -10.68
C TYR A 484 27.50 15.86 -10.30
N ASP A 485 27.93 16.04 -9.03
CA ASP A 485 28.53 17.29 -8.54
C ASP A 485 30.04 17.42 -8.85
N VAL A 486 30.64 16.46 -9.56
CA VAL A 486 32.05 16.54 -9.96
C VAL A 486 32.20 17.37 -11.25
N LYS A 487 31.93 18.68 -11.14
CA LYS A 487 32.41 19.75 -12.05
C LYS A 487 32.34 19.42 -13.55
N GLY A 488 31.15 19.13 -14.09
CA GLY A 488 30.85 19.26 -15.53
C GLY A 488 31.85 18.63 -16.51
N LYS A 489 32.53 17.55 -16.10
CA LYS A 489 33.55 16.88 -16.91
C LYS A 489 32.99 15.53 -17.38
N PRO A 490 32.56 15.41 -18.65
CA PRO A 490 31.91 14.21 -19.19
C PRO A 490 32.79 12.95 -19.22
N GLU A 491 34.08 13.10 -18.90
CA GLU A 491 35.12 12.08 -19.03
C GLU A 491 35.15 11.02 -17.91
N ASN A 492 34.40 11.21 -16.82
CA ASN A 492 34.26 10.21 -15.73
C ASN A 492 32.87 9.55 -15.64
N MET A 493 31.99 9.78 -16.61
CA MET A 493 30.63 9.20 -16.62
C MET A 493 30.61 7.70 -16.95
N GLY A 494 31.66 7.18 -17.59
CA GLY A 494 31.64 5.88 -18.28
C GLY A 494 31.91 4.60 -17.48
N GLN A 495 31.76 4.55 -16.15
CA GLN A 495 32.03 3.30 -15.39
C GLN A 495 30.96 2.83 -14.41
N TYR A 496 29.96 3.64 -14.07
CA TYR A 496 28.94 3.24 -13.07
C TYR A 496 27.62 2.74 -13.68
N SER A 497 27.48 2.68 -15.01
CA SER A 497 26.20 2.46 -15.70
C SER A 497 25.84 1.00 -16.04
N THR A 498 26.49 -0.02 -15.50
CA THR A 498 26.31 -1.39 -16.05
C THR A 498 25.15 -2.24 -15.49
N TYR A 499 24.36 -1.75 -14.53
CA TYR A 499 23.22 -2.51 -13.97
C TYR A 499 21.90 -1.72 -14.02
N HIS A 500 21.54 -1.23 -15.21
CA HIS A 500 20.20 -0.72 -15.47
C HIS A 500 19.38 -1.78 -16.23
N GLU A 501 18.67 -2.62 -15.49
CA GLU A 501 17.52 -3.35 -16.03
C GLU A 501 16.48 -2.31 -16.49
N GLY A 502 16.16 -2.29 -17.78
CA GLY A 502 15.61 -1.12 -18.50
C GLY A 502 16.38 -0.84 -19.79
N GLY A 503 17.58 -1.43 -19.91
CA GLY A 503 18.47 -1.26 -21.03
C GLY A 503 19.21 0.05 -20.89
N THR A 504 20.47 -0.02 -20.44
CA THR A 504 21.44 1.02 -20.78
C THR A 504 21.30 1.32 -22.26
N PHE A 505 21.04 2.57 -22.61
CA PHE A 505 21.40 3.07 -23.92
C PHE A 505 22.84 2.61 -24.14
N SER A 506 23.07 1.67 -25.07
CA SER A 506 24.43 1.36 -25.53
C SER A 506 24.94 2.46 -26.48
N ASP A 507 24.50 3.69 -26.21
CA ASP A 507 25.03 4.90 -26.76
C ASP A 507 25.84 5.51 -25.59
N PRO A 508 27.18 5.38 -25.60
CA PRO A 508 28.04 5.92 -24.54
C PRO A 508 27.96 7.45 -24.39
N SER A 509 27.06 8.12 -25.12
CA SER A 509 26.77 9.55 -25.01
C SER A 509 25.59 9.90 -24.10
N VAL A 510 24.81 8.93 -23.60
CA VAL A 510 23.61 9.20 -22.78
C VAL A 510 23.47 8.19 -21.62
N ASP A 511 24.24 8.39 -20.55
CA ASP A 511 24.03 7.72 -19.25
C ASP A 511 22.87 8.43 -18.52
N ALA A 512 21.63 8.14 -18.91
CA ALA A 512 20.42 8.75 -18.37
C ALA A 512 19.40 7.70 -17.92
N TYR A 513 18.65 8.01 -16.86
CA TYR A 513 17.42 7.26 -16.58
C TYR A 513 16.49 7.41 -17.78
N SER A 514 15.79 6.34 -18.12
CA SER A 514 14.87 6.30 -19.26
C SER A 514 13.53 5.74 -18.83
N ARG A 515 12.45 6.17 -19.48
CA ARG A 515 11.10 5.64 -19.31
C ARG A 515 10.40 5.48 -20.64
N ILE A 516 9.38 4.63 -20.73
CA ILE A 516 8.54 4.56 -21.95
C ILE A 516 7.85 5.91 -22.16
N SER A 517 7.92 6.49 -23.36
CA SER A 517 7.29 7.78 -23.65
C SER A 517 5.77 7.70 -23.56
N GLY A 518 5.14 8.78 -23.10
CA GLY A 518 3.68 8.92 -23.11
C GLY A 518 3.11 8.87 -24.54
N GLY A 519 1.92 8.28 -24.69
CA GLY A 519 1.26 8.07 -25.98
C GLY A 519 1.81 6.90 -26.81
N GLN A 520 2.74 6.11 -26.28
CA GLN A 520 3.25 4.93 -26.97
C GLN A 520 2.33 3.73 -26.77
N THR A 521 2.11 2.98 -27.86
CA THR A 521 1.50 1.64 -27.80
C THR A 521 2.56 0.59 -28.09
N ILE A 522 2.74 -0.32 -27.15
CA ILE A 522 3.66 -1.44 -27.23
C ILE A 522 2.84 -2.73 -27.35
N ARG A 523 3.20 -3.56 -28.32
CA ARG A 523 2.71 -4.94 -28.38
C ARG A 523 3.48 -5.74 -27.33
N MET A 524 2.79 -6.43 -26.44
CA MET A 524 3.41 -7.23 -25.38
C MET A 524 3.04 -8.70 -25.56
N GLN A 525 3.97 -9.60 -25.23
CA GLN A 525 3.82 -11.05 -25.31
C GLN A 525 4.07 -11.66 -23.94
N THR A 526 3.24 -12.64 -23.56
CA THR A 526 3.45 -13.38 -22.32
C THR A 526 4.61 -14.36 -22.48
N GLY A 527 5.67 -14.16 -21.71
CA GLY A 527 6.80 -15.08 -21.64
C GLY A 527 6.48 -16.33 -20.83
N PRO A 528 7.38 -17.33 -20.86
CA PRO A 528 7.20 -18.61 -20.16
C PRO A 528 7.17 -18.48 -18.63
N ASP A 529 7.70 -17.39 -18.09
CA ASP A 529 7.67 -17.03 -16.67
C ASP A 529 6.44 -16.16 -16.30
N GLY A 530 5.53 -15.95 -17.25
CA GLY A 530 4.34 -15.14 -17.11
C GLY A 530 4.59 -13.62 -17.16
N ARG A 531 5.84 -13.16 -17.23
CA ARG A 531 6.12 -11.73 -17.46
C ARG A 531 5.68 -11.33 -18.86
N LEU A 532 5.38 -10.05 -19.07
CA LEU A 532 5.11 -9.57 -20.42
C LEU A 532 6.36 -8.89 -20.98
N TYR A 533 6.69 -9.24 -22.22
CA TYR A 533 7.85 -8.74 -22.93
C TYR A 533 7.42 -8.02 -24.22
N PRO A 534 8.05 -6.90 -24.58
CA PRO A 534 7.95 -6.39 -25.94
C PRO A 534 8.58 -7.41 -26.90
N PRO A 535 8.03 -7.57 -28.13
CA PRO A 535 8.60 -8.48 -29.11
C PRO A 535 10.01 -8.02 -29.49
N PRO A 536 10.94 -8.95 -29.77
CA PRO A 536 12.27 -8.61 -30.25
C PRO A 536 12.26 -7.68 -31.46
N GLY A 537 12.96 -6.56 -31.34
CA GLY A 537 13.08 -5.55 -32.39
C GLY A 537 11.85 -4.63 -32.54
N GLY A 538 10.84 -4.76 -31.67
CA GLY A 538 9.75 -3.81 -31.55
C GLY A 538 10.23 -2.54 -30.86
N GLY A 539 10.91 -1.66 -31.60
CA GLY A 539 11.38 -0.39 -31.05
C GLY A 539 10.20 0.46 -30.54
N TYR A 540 10.36 1.04 -29.37
CA TYR A 540 9.41 1.98 -28.76
C TYR A 540 10.15 3.26 -28.39
N GLN A 541 9.43 4.39 -28.31
CA GLN A 541 10.04 5.64 -27.83
C GLN A 541 10.25 5.58 -26.32
N VAL A 542 11.40 6.09 -25.88
CA VAL A 542 11.69 6.35 -24.47
C VAL A 542 12.01 7.82 -24.28
N ASP A 543 11.55 8.38 -23.17
CA ASP A 543 11.99 9.67 -22.66
C ASP A 543 13.22 9.44 -21.77
N ALA A 544 14.15 10.39 -21.74
CA ALA A 544 15.33 10.32 -20.88
C ALA A 544 15.45 11.55 -19.99
N ASP A 545 15.91 11.34 -18.76
CA ASP A 545 16.36 12.37 -17.83
C ASP A 545 17.86 12.61 -18.06
N LEU A 546 18.17 13.55 -18.95
CA LEU A 546 19.52 13.89 -19.38
C LEU A 546 20.27 14.73 -18.33
N ASN A 547 19.53 15.47 -17.51
CA ASN A 547 20.11 16.40 -16.55
C ASN A 547 20.33 15.75 -15.16
N GLY A 548 19.74 14.58 -14.91
CA GLY A 548 19.88 13.82 -13.67
C GLY A 548 19.12 14.42 -12.49
N ASP A 549 18.13 15.29 -12.73
CA ASP A 549 17.28 15.88 -11.70
C ASP A 549 16.14 14.93 -11.25
N GLY A 550 16.05 13.77 -11.92
CA GLY A 550 15.11 12.71 -11.66
C GLY A 550 13.74 12.89 -12.29
N VAL A 551 13.58 13.90 -13.15
CA VAL A 551 12.32 14.26 -13.81
C VAL A 551 12.53 14.23 -15.32
N PHE A 552 11.59 13.62 -16.03
CA PHE A 552 11.67 13.44 -17.49
C PHE A 552 11.08 14.64 -18.24
N ASN A 553 11.68 15.82 -18.06
CA ASN A 553 11.19 17.08 -18.62
C ASN A 553 12.12 17.70 -19.69
N ASP A 554 13.22 17.03 -20.04
CA ASP A 554 14.24 17.53 -20.99
C ASP A 554 13.78 17.58 -22.46
N GLY A 555 12.57 17.07 -22.75
CA GLY A 555 12.04 16.99 -24.12
C GLY A 555 12.81 16.01 -25.02
N PHE A 556 13.67 15.17 -24.43
CA PHE A 556 14.40 14.13 -25.15
C PHE A 556 13.52 12.88 -25.30
N SER A 557 13.32 12.44 -26.53
CA SER A 557 12.68 11.17 -26.84
C SER A 557 13.41 10.47 -27.99
N LYS A 558 13.71 9.18 -27.84
CA LYS A 558 14.42 8.37 -28.85
C LYS A 558 13.85 6.97 -28.91
N THR A 559 13.94 6.35 -30.09
CA THR A 559 13.57 4.94 -30.25
C THR A 559 14.59 4.08 -29.51
N ASN A 560 14.15 3.30 -28.54
CA ASN A 560 14.97 2.27 -27.90
C ASN A 560 15.00 1.04 -28.82
N PRO A 561 16.17 0.64 -29.35
CA PRO A 561 16.27 -0.53 -30.21
C PRO A 561 16.30 -1.86 -29.43
N LYS A 562 16.32 -1.84 -28.09
CA LYS A 562 16.44 -3.03 -27.23
C LYS A 562 15.19 -3.27 -26.39
N ASN A 563 14.92 -4.55 -26.11
CA ASN A 563 13.81 -5.05 -25.28
C ASN A 563 14.06 -4.85 -23.77
N GLY A 564 14.13 -3.62 -23.30
CA GLY A 564 14.52 -3.31 -21.92
C GLY A 564 13.41 -3.31 -20.88
N TYR A 565 12.14 -3.08 -21.27
CA TYR A 565 11.04 -2.90 -20.32
C TYR A 565 10.18 -4.16 -20.27
N GLU A 566 10.29 -4.90 -19.18
CA GLU A 566 9.39 -6.00 -18.85
C GLU A 566 8.20 -5.48 -18.04
N LEU A 567 7.08 -6.19 -18.11
CA LEU A 567 5.99 -6.04 -17.15
C LEU A 567 5.98 -7.24 -16.20
N HIS A 568 6.14 -6.99 -14.91
CA HIS A 568 6.18 -8.05 -13.90
C HIS A 568 5.50 -7.66 -12.58
N GLY A 569 5.32 -8.66 -11.71
CA GLY A 569 4.87 -8.45 -10.34
C GLY A 569 6.02 -8.05 -9.41
N SER A 570 5.78 -7.21 -8.39
CA SER A 570 6.74 -6.97 -7.30
C SER A 570 6.09 -6.61 -5.96
N ALA A 571 6.87 -6.56 -4.88
CA ALA A 571 6.39 -6.15 -3.56
C ALA A 571 5.91 -4.69 -3.55
N VAL A 572 4.93 -4.38 -2.70
CA VAL A 572 4.43 -3.01 -2.53
C VAL A 572 5.55 -2.12 -1.99
N GLY A 573 5.77 -0.96 -2.61
CA GLY A 573 6.83 -0.03 -2.23
C GLY A 573 8.24 -0.48 -2.64
N HIS A 574 8.35 -1.47 -3.53
CA HIS A 574 9.62 -1.87 -4.13
C HIS A 574 9.39 -2.56 -5.48
N THR A 575 9.71 -1.89 -6.58
CA THR A 575 9.49 -2.45 -7.93
C THR A 575 10.32 -3.68 -8.21
N GLY A 576 11.44 -3.92 -7.51
CA GLY A 576 12.27 -5.10 -7.78
C GLY A 576 13.03 -5.02 -9.11
N SER A 577 12.92 -3.89 -9.80
CA SER A 577 13.60 -3.54 -11.04
C SER A 577 13.83 -2.02 -11.08
N GLY A 578 14.93 -1.56 -11.66
CA GLY A 578 15.22 -0.12 -11.81
C GLY A 578 14.47 0.57 -12.95
N GLY A 579 13.83 -0.20 -13.83
CA GLY A 579 13.19 0.37 -15.04
C GLY A 579 11.96 -0.37 -15.54
N CYS A 580 11.61 -1.54 -15.01
CA CYS A 580 10.43 -2.27 -15.48
C CYS A 580 9.11 -1.66 -14.99
N VAL A 581 8.05 -1.84 -15.79
CA VAL A 581 6.70 -1.48 -15.38
C VAL A 581 6.15 -2.58 -14.48
N THR A 582 5.60 -2.20 -13.32
CA THR A 582 5.39 -3.17 -12.24
C THR A 582 3.99 -3.11 -11.67
N VAL A 583 3.39 -4.26 -11.37
CA VAL A 583 2.13 -4.41 -10.60
C VAL A 583 2.45 -5.04 -9.25
N PRO A 584 1.77 -4.71 -8.15
CA PRO A 584 1.99 -5.38 -6.87
C PRO A 584 1.75 -6.89 -6.92
N PHE A 585 2.56 -7.70 -6.22
CA PHE A 585 2.47 -9.17 -6.21
C PHE A 585 1.11 -9.67 -5.78
N TYR A 586 0.48 -9.01 -4.80
CA TYR A 586 -0.85 -9.40 -4.34
C TYR A 586 -1.96 -9.19 -5.39
N GLN A 587 -1.72 -8.35 -6.40
CA GLN A 587 -2.61 -8.15 -7.55
C GLN A 587 -2.14 -8.92 -8.79
N TRP A 588 -0.88 -9.37 -8.83
CA TRP A 588 -0.24 -9.94 -10.03
C TRP A 588 -1.00 -11.13 -10.61
N ASP A 589 -1.39 -12.08 -9.77
CA ASP A 589 -2.11 -13.27 -10.23
C ASP A 589 -3.48 -12.92 -10.84
N GLU A 590 -4.20 -11.97 -10.22
CA GLU A 590 -5.50 -11.50 -10.74
C GLU A 590 -5.30 -10.72 -12.04
N PHE A 591 -4.27 -9.86 -12.10
CA PHE A 591 -3.87 -9.13 -13.29
C PHE A 591 -3.58 -10.08 -14.45
N GLN A 592 -2.69 -11.07 -14.24
CA GLN A 592 -2.37 -12.10 -15.23
C GLN A 592 -3.61 -12.87 -15.68
N LYS A 593 -4.45 -13.34 -14.74
CA LYS A 593 -5.70 -14.04 -15.08
C LYS A 593 -6.62 -13.16 -15.92
N THR A 594 -6.69 -11.87 -15.62
CA THR A 594 -7.53 -10.92 -16.32
C THR A 594 -7.06 -10.76 -17.77
N ILE A 595 -5.78 -10.50 -17.99
CA ILE A 595 -5.24 -10.30 -19.35
C ILE A 595 -5.21 -11.61 -20.17
N THR A 596 -4.95 -12.76 -19.54
CA THR A 596 -4.87 -14.07 -20.23
C THR A 596 -6.21 -14.79 -20.36
N GLY A 597 -7.25 -14.40 -19.61
CA GLY A 597 -8.53 -15.10 -19.60
C GLY A 597 -8.57 -16.35 -18.68
N GLY A 598 -7.75 -16.38 -17.63
CA GLY A 598 -7.86 -17.35 -16.55
C GLY A 598 -6.97 -18.60 -16.66
N GLN A 599 -6.03 -18.63 -17.61
CA GLN A 599 -4.97 -19.65 -17.67
C GLN A 599 -3.68 -19.06 -17.05
N PRO A 600 -3.44 -19.20 -15.73
CA PRO A 600 -2.14 -18.84 -15.18
C PRO A 600 -1.07 -19.73 -15.80
N THR A 601 -0.06 -19.14 -16.43
CA THR A 601 0.95 -19.88 -17.22
C THR A 601 2.11 -20.45 -16.41
N VAL A 602 2.19 -20.25 -15.09
CA VAL A 602 3.43 -20.55 -14.37
C VAL A 602 3.26 -21.61 -13.28
N SER A 603 3.79 -22.80 -13.55
CA SER A 603 4.24 -23.72 -12.50
C SER A 603 5.56 -23.18 -11.92
N GLU A 604 5.61 -23.02 -10.60
CA GLU A 604 6.66 -22.37 -9.80
C GLU A 604 8.05 -23.07 -9.80
N LYS A 605 8.45 -23.79 -10.86
CA LYS A 605 9.70 -24.55 -10.87
C LYS A 605 10.58 -24.32 -12.10
N GLN A 606 11.80 -23.89 -11.77
CA GLN A 606 13.08 -24.04 -12.46
C GLN A 606 13.51 -22.93 -13.43
N GLY A 607 14.64 -22.33 -13.06
CA GLY A 607 15.39 -21.41 -13.89
C GLY A 607 16.17 -22.10 -15.00
N HIS A 608 16.56 -21.25 -15.95
CA HIS A 608 17.35 -21.41 -17.17
C HIS A 608 16.60 -21.49 -18.51
N TRP A 609 16.99 -20.51 -19.34
CA TRP A 609 16.46 -20.08 -20.63
C TRP A 609 16.91 -20.99 -21.78
N PRO A 610 16.00 -21.27 -22.73
CA PRO A 610 16.05 -20.56 -24.01
C PRO A 610 14.68 -20.04 -24.47
N TRP A 611 14.69 -18.83 -25.04
CA TRP A 611 13.55 -18.20 -25.70
C TRP A 611 13.20 -18.99 -26.97
N SER A 612 12.06 -19.67 -26.97
CA SER A 612 11.44 -20.19 -28.20
C SER A 612 9.96 -19.85 -28.12
N PRO A 613 9.46 -18.90 -28.92
CA PRO A 613 8.07 -18.47 -28.83
C PRO A 613 7.15 -19.64 -29.17
N SER A 614 6.20 -19.91 -28.27
CA SER A 614 5.15 -20.90 -28.53
C SER A 614 4.07 -20.24 -29.40
N LYS A 615 3.45 -21.00 -30.31
CA LYS A 615 2.50 -20.45 -31.31
C LYS A 615 1.19 -19.91 -30.72
N ASP A 616 0.96 -20.10 -29.42
CA ASP A 616 -0.28 -19.73 -28.73
C ASP A 616 -0.08 -18.56 -27.74
N GLU A 617 0.93 -17.71 -27.95
CA GLU A 617 1.18 -16.55 -27.09
C GLU A 617 0.08 -15.49 -27.24
N SER A 618 -0.67 -15.27 -26.14
CA SER A 618 -1.60 -14.15 -26.04
C SER A 618 -0.81 -12.84 -26.18
N THR A 619 -0.99 -12.18 -27.32
CA THR A 619 -0.55 -10.82 -27.55
C THR A 619 -1.52 -9.86 -26.87
N ILE A 620 -1.00 -8.86 -26.16
CA ILE A 620 -1.79 -7.73 -25.65
C ILE A 620 -1.17 -6.41 -26.09
N TYR A 621 -2.00 -5.43 -26.45
CA TYR A 621 -1.54 -4.08 -26.73
C TYR A 621 -1.59 -3.24 -25.45
N MET A 622 -0.45 -2.65 -25.08
CA MET A 622 -0.31 -1.76 -23.94
C MET A 622 -0.06 -0.34 -24.43
N THR A 623 -0.94 0.59 -24.08
CA THR A 623 -0.76 2.02 -24.33
C THR A 623 -0.42 2.72 -23.03
N ILE A 624 0.70 3.44 -22.96
CA ILE A 624 1.07 4.27 -21.79
C ILE A 624 0.72 5.72 -22.11
N VAL A 625 0.09 6.43 -21.19
CA VAL A 625 -0.34 7.83 -21.34
C VAL A 625 0.15 8.71 -20.23
#